data_AF-A0A1K1P5J1-F1
#
_entry.id   AF-A0A1K1P5J1-F1
#
_cell.length_a   1.000
_cell.length_b   1.000
_cell.length_c   1.000
_cell.angle_alpha   90.00
_cell.angle_beta   90.00
_cell.angle_gamma   90.00
#
_symmetry.space_group_name_H-M   'P 1'
#
loop_
_entity.id
_entity.type
_entity.pdbx_description
1 polymer ?
#
loop_
_entity_poly.entity_id
_entity_poly.type
_entity_poly.pdbx_seq_one_letter_code
_entity_poly.pdbx_strand_id
1 'polypeptide(L)'
;MFLFVSLVSAQQKQKEVSTKDIKKVWDTFLSALKTKDTIAFKQLVAPKIRCYYCLENTLEEQEKMASSRDNDKDWYAKIYEQDIYIPVAKFLAEDYDIIFTHNFIGLLIESETIYVYHVSEGVGYMEVLVTTTKPTLLHEGGQHTFQFVKLHNRWVLNDIGSIP
;
A
#
# COMPACT_ATOMS: atom_id res chain seq x y z
N MET A 1 -9.29 -17.43 -47.63
CA MET A 1 -8.03 -16.84 -47.15
C MET A 1 -8.33 -16.10 -45.86
N PHE A 2 -7.74 -16.57 -44.76
CA PHE A 2 -7.93 -16.07 -43.39
C PHE A 2 -7.36 -14.65 -43.23
N LEU A 3 -7.96 -13.86 -42.34
CA LEU A 3 -7.26 -12.87 -41.51
C LEU A 3 -8.07 -12.64 -40.24
N PHE A 4 -7.90 -13.54 -39.27
CA PHE A 4 -8.21 -13.27 -37.87
C PHE A 4 -7.13 -12.33 -37.35
N VAL A 5 -7.52 -11.10 -37.00
CA VAL A 5 -6.60 -10.10 -36.46
C VAL A 5 -6.34 -10.42 -34.98
N SER A 6 -5.14 -10.91 -34.70
CA SER A 6 -4.64 -11.31 -33.38
C SER A 6 -4.32 -10.10 -32.49
N LEU A 7 -5.34 -9.36 -32.02
CA LEU A 7 -5.13 -8.19 -31.13
C LEU A 7 -5.19 -8.51 -29.62
N VAL A 8 -5.42 -9.77 -29.23
CA VAL A 8 -5.69 -10.13 -27.83
C VAL A 8 -4.42 -10.40 -26.99
N SER A 9 -3.23 -10.46 -27.59
CA SER A 9 -2.07 -11.09 -26.92
C SER A 9 -1.13 -10.14 -26.16
N ALA A 10 -1.03 -8.86 -26.52
CA ALA A 10 -0.04 -7.96 -25.90
C ALA A 10 -0.46 -7.49 -24.49
N GLN A 11 -1.73 -7.13 -24.33
CA GLN A 11 -2.27 -6.54 -23.09
C GLN A 11 -2.41 -7.60 -21.97
N GLN A 12 -2.83 -8.82 -22.32
CA GLN A 12 -2.85 -9.96 -21.40
C GLN A 12 -1.43 -10.33 -20.95
N LYS A 13 -0.47 -10.38 -21.88
CA LYS A 13 0.92 -10.74 -21.57
C LYS A 13 1.61 -9.71 -20.67
N GLN A 14 1.34 -8.42 -20.87
CA GLN A 14 1.84 -7.36 -20.00
C GLN A 14 1.25 -7.46 -18.58
N LYS A 15 -0.05 -7.74 -18.46
CA LYS A 15 -0.74 -7.93 -17.17
C LYS A 15 -0.25 -9.16 -16.41
N GLU A 16 0.01 -10.26 -17.13
CA GLU A 16 0.51 -11.50 -16.53
C GLU A 16 1.96 -11.33 -16.03
N VAL A 17 2.83 -10.71 -16.83
CA VAL A 17 4.21 -10.40 -16.46
C VAL A 17 4.27 -9.45 -15.26
N SER A 18 3.47 -8.38 -15.26
CA SER A 18 3.41 -7.45 -14.12
C SER A 18 2.94 -8.12 -12.83
N THR A 19 2.00 -9.08 -12.94
CA THR A 19 1.49 -9.83 -11.78
C THR A 19 2.53 -10.79 -11.21
N LYS A 20 3.30 -11.48 -12.06
CA LYS A 20 4.37 -12.38 -11.58
C LYS A 20 5.49 -11.60 -10.90
N ASP A 21 5.84 -10.44 -11.45
CA ASP A 21 6.88 -9.59 -10.88
C ASP A 21 6.45 -9.00 -9.54
N ILE A 22 5.20 -8.52 -9.41
CA ILE A 22 4.74 -7.97 -8.13
C ILE A 22 4.67 -9.03 -7.04
N LYS A 23 4.30 -10.27 -7.36
CA LYS A 23 4.26 -11.36 -6.36
C LYS A 23 5.61 -11.56 -5.69
N LYS A 24 6.69 -11.54 -6.46
CA LYS A 24 8.06 -11.62 -5.91
C LYS A 24 8.41 -10.43 -5.05
N VAL A 25 7.99 -9.23 -5.46
CA VAL A 25 8.21 -7.99 -4.70
C VAL A 25 7.47 -8.05 -3.37
N TRP A 26 6.22 -8.51 -3.40
CA TRP A 26 5.39 -8.73 -2.21
C TRP A 26 6.01 -9.77 -1.27
N ASP A 27 6.45 -10.92 -1.78
CA ASP A 27 7.14 -11.94 -0.97
C ASP A 27 8.40 -11.38 -0.31
N THR A 28 9.17 -10.58 -1.05
CA THR A 28 10.38 -9.92 -0.52
C THR A 28 10.03 -8.89 0.55
N PHE A 29 8.96 -8.12 0.35
CA PHE A 29 8.43 -7.17 1.31
C PHE A 29 8.00 -7.86 2.61
N LEU A 30 7.19 -8.92 2.53
CA LEU A 30 6.78 -9.72 3.67
C LEU A 30 7.98 -10.35 4.39
N SER A 31 8.99 -10.80 3.63
CA SER A 31 10.21 -11.34 4.22
C SER A 31 10.97 -10.26 5.01
N ALA A 32 11.11 -9.05 4.46
CA ALA A 32 11.77 -7.94 5.15
C ALA A 32 11.02 -7.55 6.43
N LEU A 33 9.68 -7.52 6.40
CA LEU A 33 8.86 -7.31 7.58
C LEU A 33 9.10 -8.38 8.65
N LYS A 34 9.04 -9.65 8.25
CA LYS A 34 9.21 -10.81 9.14
C LYS A 34 10.58 -10.81 9.82
N THR A 35 11.64 -10.46 9.09
CA THR A 35 13.02 -10.42 9.61
C THR A 35 13.39 -9.11 10.27
N LYS A 36 12.47 -8.12 10.29
CA LYS A 36 12.73 -6.74 10.73
C LYS A 36 13.93 -6.11 10.03
N ASP A 37 14.16 -6.46 8.77
CA ASP A 37 15.24 -5.90 7.97
C ASP A 37 14.83 -4.52 7.42
N THR A 38 15.06 -3.49 8.23
CA THR A 38 14.72 -2.11 7.88
C THR A 38 15.56 -1.55 6.72
N ILE A 39 16.73 -2.13 6.45
CA ILE A 39 17.57 -1.77 5.30
C ILE A 39 16.91 -2.29 4.03
N ALA A 40 16.50 -3.57 4.00
CA ALA A 40 15.77 -4.15 2.89
C ALA A 40 14.41 -3.46 2.70
N PHE A 41 13.66 -3.21 3.78
CA PHE A 41 12.40 -2.47 3.72
C PHE A 41 12.58 -1.11 3.04
N LYS A 42 13.58 -0.33 3.46
CA LYS A 42 13.87 0.99 2.87
C LYS A 42 14.14 0.94 1.35
N GLN A 43 14.66 -0.17 0.83
CA GLN A 43 14.88 -0.36 -0.60
C GLN A 43 13.62 -0.72 -1.40
N LEU A 44 12.59 -1.19 -0.71
CA LEU A 44 11.30 -1.64 -1.28
C LEU A 44 10.22 -0.56 -1.22
N VAL A 45 10.49 0.60 -0.62
CA VAL A 45 9.52 1.67 -0.44
C VAL A 45 9.96 2.95 -1.17
N ALA A 46 8.98 3.76 -1.57
CA ALA A 46 9.20 5.07 -2.13
C ALA A 46 9.83 6.02 -1.07
N PRO A 47 10.45 7.13 -1.49
CA PRO A 47 11.04 8.11 -0.55
C PRO A 47 10.04 8.68 0.45
N LYS A 48 8.76 8.77 0.05
CA LYS A 48 7.62 9.08 0.91
C LYS A 48 6.54 8.02 0.71
N ILE A 49 5.88 7.61 1.78
CA ILE A 49 4.77 6.67 1.77
C ILE A 49 3.50 7.45 2.07
N ARG A 50 2.48 7.28 1.23
CA ARG A 50 1.14 7.79 1.53
C ARG A 50 0.53 6.90 2.61
N CYS A 51 0.30 7.46 3.79
CA CYS A 51 -0.16 6.73 4.97
C CYS A 51 -1.05 7.62 5.83
N TYR A 52 -2.36 7.44 5.71
CA TYR A 52 -3.31 8.19 6.53
C TYR A 52 -3.26 7.76 8.01
N TYR A 53 -3.11 6.44 8.27
CA TYR A 53 -3.01 5.91 9.64
C TYR A 53 -1.84 6.53 10.42
N CYS A 54 -0.75 6.86 9.74
CA CYS A 54 0.41 7.54 10.32
C CYS A 54 0.12 8.95 10.85
N LEU A 55 -1.08 9.49 10.63
CA LEU A 55 -1.53 10.76 11.20
C LEU A 55 -2.45 10.59 12.41
N GLU A 56 -2.79 9.35 12.78
CA GLU A 56 -3.74 9.04 13.86
C GLU A 56 -3.27 7.86 14.73
N ASN A 57 -1.98 7.51 14.66
CA ASN A 57 -1.38 6.35 15.35
C ASN A 57 -1.21 6.58 16.86
N THR A 58 -1.14 7.85 17.30
CA THR A 58 -1.04 8.25 18.70
C THR A 58 -2.19 9.17 19.13
N LEU A 59 -2.44 9.27 20.44
CA LEU A 59 -3.45 10.19 20.99
C LEU A 59 -3.15 11.65 20.64
N GLU A 60 -1.88 12.05 20.71
CA GLU A 60 -1.45 13.42 20.36
C GLU A 60 -1.74 13.73 18.88
N GLU A 61 -1.47 12.78 17.99
CA GLU A 61 -1.77 12.93 16.56
C GLU A 61 -3.28 13.00 16.30
N GLN A 62 -4.07 12.17 16.97
CA GLN A 62 -5.53 12.22 16.88
C GLN A 62 -6.10 13.56 17.38
N GLU A 63 -5.60 14.07 18.51
CA GLU A 63 -5.98 15.38 19.04
C GLU A 63 -5.59 16.52 18.10
N LYS A 64 -4.39 16.44 17.49
CA LYS A 64 -3.94 17.39 16.48
C LYS A 64 -4.81 17.35 15.23
N MET A 65 -5.20 16.16 14.77
CA MET A 65 -6.11 15.98 13.62
C MET A 65 -7.49 16.56 13.92
N ALA A 66 -8.04 16.29 15.11
CA ALA A 66 -9.31 16.88 15.55
C ALA A 66 -9.25 18.41 15.61
N SER A 67 -8.20 18.96 16.23
CA SER A 67 -7.98 20.40 16.29
C SER A 67 -7.82 21.04 14.91
N SER A 68 -7.12 20.38 13.98
CA SER A 68 -7.00 20.84 12.59
C SER A 68 -8.37 20.92 11.91
N ARG A 69 -9.21 19.88 12.06
CA ARG A 69 -10.57 19.85 11.48
C ARG A 69 -11.46 20.96 12.01
N ASP A 70 -11.31 21.32 13.29
CA ASP A 70 -12.14 22.34 13.93
C ASP A 70 -11.71 23.78 13.58
N ASN A 71 -10.42 24.00 13.30
CA ASN A 71 -9.84 25.34 13.27
C ASN A 71 -9.23 25.76 11.91
N ASP A 72 -8.90 24.82 11.03
CA ASP A 72 -8.28 25.08 9.74
C ASP A 72 -9.31 24.83 8.61
N LYS A 73 -9.68 25.86 7.83
CA LYS A 73 -10.67 25.70 6.75
C LYS A 73 -10.19 24.81 5.62
N ASP A 74 -8.87 24.69 5.46
CA ASP A 74 -8.23 23.93 4.38
C ASP A 74 -7.68 22.58 4.88
N TRP A 75 -8.07 22.14 6.09
CA TRP A 75 -7.58 20.93 6.74
C TRP A 75 -7.60 19.71 5.82
N TYR A 76 -8.66 19.56 5.03
CA TYR A 76 -8.87 18.39 4.17
C TYR A 76 -7.82 18.33 3.06
N ALA A 77 -7.65 19.42 2.31
CA ALA A 77 -6.66 19.51 1.25
C ALA A 77 -5.25 19.33 1.83
N LYS A 78 -4.95 19.99 2.95
CA LYS A 78 -3.66 19.87 3.62
C LYS A 78 -3.33 18.44 4.02
N ILE A 79 -4.28 17.72 4.61
CA ILE A 79 -4.09 16.32 4.98
C ILE A 79 -3.81 15.48 3.73
N TYR A 80 -4.70 15.53 2.73
CA TYR A 80 -4.63 14.61 1.60
C TYR A 80 -3.59 14.96 0.53
N GLU A 81 -3.12 16.21 0.47
CA GLU A 81 -2.11 16.66 -0.48
C GLU A 81 -0.71 16.73 0.13
N GLN A 82 -0.60 16.81 1.46
CA GLN A 82 0.68 17.07 2.14
C GLN A 82 0.95 16.11 3.30
N ASP A 83 0.12 16.16 4.35
CA ASP A 83 0.47 15.55 5.63
C ASP A 83 0.54 14.02 5.54
N ILE A 84 -0.31 13.38 4.73
CA ILE A 84 -0.31 11.91 4.57
C ILE A 84 0.95 11.36 3.89
N TYR A 85 1.81 12.20 3.30
CA TYR A 85 3.03 11.77 2.62
C TYR A 85 4.21 11.73 3.58
N ILE A 86 4.35 10.61 4.30
CA ILE A 86 5.34 10.42 5.35
C ILE A 86 6.71 10.08 4.76
N PRO A 87 7.78 10.85 5.05
CA PRO A 87 9.13 10.47 4.64
C PRO A 87 9.53 9.10 5.20
N VAL A 88 10.14 8.24 4.39
CA VAL A 88 10.50 6.87 4.81
C VAL A 88 11.35 6.83 6.08
N ALA A 89 12.25 7.82 6.27
CA ALA A 89 13.07 7.89 7.47
C ALA A 89 12.23 8.16 8.73
N LYS A 90 11.18 8.98 8.61
CA LYS A 90 10.24 9.25 9.70
C LYS A 90 9.38 8.02 9.97
N PHE A 91 8.81 7.42 8.93
CA PHE A 91 8.01 6.20 9.02
C PHE A 91 8.76 5.09 9.76
N LEU A 92 10.03 4.85 9.40
CA LEU A 92 10.86 3.84 10.06
C LEU A 92 11.13 4.13 11.54
N ALA A 93 11.16 5.40 11.94
CA ALA A 93 11.47 5.81 13.30
C ALA A 93 10.24 5.82 14.21
N GLU A 94 9.07 6.16 13.66
CA GLU A 94 7.87 6.49 14.45
C GLU A 94 6.71 5.52 14.20
N ASP A 95 6.52 5.06 12.97
CA ASP A 95 5.30 4.33 12.57
C ASP A 95 5.52 2.83 12.35
N TYR A 96 6.73 2.42 11.97
CA TYR A 96 7.00 1.06 11.49
C TYR A 96 6.58 -0.02 12.49
N ASP A 97 7.01 0.09 13.74
CA ASP A 97 6.69 -0.89 14.79
C ASP A 97 5.25 -0.76 15.31
N ILE A 98 4.60 0.40 15.11
CA ILE A 98 3.18 0.62 15.47
C ILE A 98 2.28 -0.08 14.45
N ILE A 99 2.57 0.10 13.16
CA ILE A 99 1.78 -0.46 12.06
C ILE A 99 2.09 -1.95 11.88
N PHE A 100 3.36 -2.32 11.75
CA PHE A 100 3.78 -3.68 11.48
C PHE A 100 4.07 -4.47 12.76
N THR A 101 3.03 -4.62 13.58
CA THR A 101 3.09 -5.48 14.77
C THR A 101 3.33 -6.95 14.39
N HIS A 102 3.86 -7.75 15.31
CA HIS A 102 4.10 -9.18 15.06
C HIS A 102 2.84 -9.92 14.59
N ASN A 103 1.69 -9.65 15.23
CA ASN A 103 0.41 -10.26 14.88
C ASN A 103 -0.05 -9.83 13.49
N PHE A 104 0.10 -8.55 13.17
CA PHE A 104 -0.29 -8.03 11.86
C PHE A 104 0.59 -8.60 10.74
N ILE A 105 1.90 -8.69 10.94
CA ILE A 105 2.81 -9.35 9.99
C ILE A 105 2.42 -10.82 9.77
N GLY A 106 2.10 -11.55 10.85
CA GLY A 106 1.62 -12.93 10.76
C GLY A 106 0.37 -13.04 9.90
N LEU A 107 -0.61 -12.16 10.14
CA LEU A 107 -1.84 -12.08 9.35
C LEU A 107 -1.56 -11.79 7.87
N LEU A 108 -0.67 -10.85 7.54
CA LEU A 108 -0.32 -10.54 6.16
C LEU A 108 0.30 -11.73 5.41
N ILE A 109 1.07 -12.57 6.11
CA ILE A 109 1.72 -13.77 5.52
C ILE A 109 0.71 -14.89 5.28
N GLU A 110 -0.26 -15.06 6.18
CA GLU A 110 -1.23 -16.16 6.14
C GLU A 110 -2.47 -15.85 5.29
N SER A 111 -2.80 -14.57 5.12
CA SER A 111 -4.00 -14.13 4.43
C SER A 111 -3.93 -14.30 2.90
N GLU A 112 -5.11 -14.50 2.32
CA GLU A 112 -5.28 -14.44 0.88
C GLU A 112 -4.97 -13.03 0.35
N THR A 113 -4.16 -12.99 -0.72
CA THR A 113 -3.70 -11.76 -1.36
C THR A 113 -4.22 -11.67 -2.79
N ILE A 114 -4.89 -10.57 -3.12
CA ILE A 114 -5.39 -10.24 -4.46
C ILE A 114 -4.48 -9.16 -5.06
N TYR A 115 -4.17 -9.29 -6.34
CA TYR A 115 -3.30 -8.35 -7.07
C TYR A 115 -4.10 -7.66 -8.18
N VAL A 116 -4.19 -6.33 -8.14
CA VAL A 116 -4.94 -5.54 -9.11
C VAL A 116 -4.04 -4.51 -9.77
N TYR A 117 -3.87 -4.63 -11.09
CA TYR A 117 -3.23 -3.59 -11.88
C TYR A 117 -4.26 -2.56 -12.32
N HIS A 118 -3.94 -1.28 -12.16
CA HIS A 118 -4.71 -0.19 -12.74
C HIS A 118 -3.79 0.96 -13.17
N VAL A 119 -4.34 1.89 -13.95
CA VAL A 119 -3.64 3.09 -14.40
C VAL A 119 -4.44 4.30 -13.95
N SER A 120 -3.78 5.25 -13.30
CA SER A 120 -4.35 6.54 -12.92
C SER A 120 -3.41 7.65 -13.35
N GLU A 121 -3.94 8.68 -14.02
CA GLU A 121 -3.16 9.81 -14.54
C GLU A 121 -1.94 9.39 -15.40
N GLY A 122 -2.07 8.30 -16.15
CA GLY A 122 -0.99 7.75 -16.98
C GLY A 122 0.09 6.98 -16.20
N VAL A 123 -0.03 6.86 -14.88
CA VAL A 123 0.86 6.08 -14.01
C VAL A 123 0.24 4.72 -13.72
N GLY A 124 1.02 3.65 -13.90
CA GLY A 124 0.60 2.28 -13.61
C GLY A 124 0.89 1.90 -12.15
N TYR A 125 -0.12 1.36 -11.48
CA TYR A 125 -0.06 0.93 -10.09
C TYR A 125 -0.43 -0.54 -9.97
N MET A 126 0.22 -1.23 -9.02
CA MET A 126 -0.21 -2.55 -8.56
C MET A 126 -0.73 -2.42 -7.14
N GLU A 127 -2.00 -2.71 -6.95
CA GLU A 127 -2.61 -2.85 -5.63
C GLU A 127 -2.46 -4.29 -5.16
N VAL A 128 -1.93 -4.44 -3.95
CA VAL A 128 -1.91 -5.69 -3.22
C VAL A 128 -2.96 -5.57 -2.12
N LEU A 129 -4.06 -6.31 -2.27
CA LEU A 129 -5.18 -6.33 -1.34
C LEU A 129 -5.06 -7.57 -0.46
N VAL A 130 -5.02 -7.38 0.85
CA VAL A 130 -4.91 -8.48 1.82
C VAL A 130 -6.17 -8.50 2.66
N THR A 131 -6.91 -9.60 2.63
CA THR A 131 -8.11 -9.74 3.48
C THR A 131 -7.69 -10.05 4.91
N THR A 132 -7.77 -9.07 5.79
CA THR A 132 -7.35 -9.17 7.19
C THR A 132 -8.50 -9.55 8.12
N THR A 133 -9.74 -9.19 7.75
CA THR A 133 -10.95 -9.63 8.42
C THR A 133 -11.91 -10.18 7.37
N LYS A 134 -12.35 -11.43 7.50
CA LYS A 134 -13.28 -12.02 6.54
C LYS A 134 -14.67 -11.40 6.68
N PRO A 135 -15.36 -11.10 5.57
CA PRO A 135 -16.75 -10.67 5.61
C PRO A 135 -17.63 -11.74 6.26
N THR A 136 -18.67 -11.29 6.96
CA THR A 136 -19.73 -12.13 7.52
C THR A 136 -21.09 -11.53 7.16
N LEU A 137 -22.19 -12.20 7.52
CA LEU A 137 -23.54 -11.64 7.33
C LEU A 137 -23.78 -10.36 8.16
N LEU A 138 -22.94 -10.10 9.18
CA LEU A 138 -23.13 -9.00 10.13
C LEU A 138 -22.08 -7.90 9.98
N HIS A 139 -21.03 -8.11 9.18
CA HIS A 139 -19.95 -7.15 9.00
C HIS A 139 -19.26 -7.35 7.65
N GLU A 140 -18.93 -6.25 6.99
CA GLU A 140 -18.29 -6.18 5.67
C GLU A 140 -16.86 -6.75 5.64
N GLY A 141 -16.22 -6.89 6.80
CA GLY A 141 -14.89 -7.47 6.92
C GLY A 141 -13.84 -6.38 7.04
N GLY A 142 -12.70 -6.56 6.39
CA GLY A 142 -11.65 -5.55 6.37
C GLY A 142 -10.50 -6.01 5.49
N GLN A 143 -10.06 -5.11 4.62
CA GLN A 143 -8.92 -5.34 3.74
C GLN A 143 -7.85 -4.27 3.99
N HIS A 144 -6.60 -4.69 3.93
CA HIS A 144 -5.47 -3.76 3.86
C HIS A 144 -4.97 -3.67 2.43
N THR A 145 -4.61 -2.47 2.02
CA THR A 145 -4.16 -2.16 0.67
C THR A 145 -2.72 -1.68 0.70
N PHE A 146 -1.89 -2.29 -0.13
CA PHE A 146 -0.51 -1.88 -0.34
C PHE A 146 -0.33 -1.55 -1.81
N GLN A 147 -0.24 -0.27 -2.13
CA GLN A 147 -0.06 0.18 -3.51
C GLN A 147 1.42 0.23 -3.84
N PHE A 148 1.80 -0.36 -4.97
CA PHE A 148 3.14 -0.28 -5.52
C PHE A 148 3.13 0.51 -6.82
N VAL A 149 4.14 1.35 -6.98
CA VAL A 149 4.40 2.12 -8.19
C VAL A 149 5.78 1.81 -8.74
N LYS A 150 5.97 1.92 -10.05
CA LYS A 150 7.26 1.65 -10.67
C LYS A 150 8.14 2.90 -10.71
N LEU A 151 9.17 2.95 -9.85
CA LEU A 151 10.20 4.00 -9.86
C LEU A 151 11.54 3.42 -10.32
N HIS A 152 12.20 4.07 -11.29
CA HIS A 152 13.49 3.63 -11.84
C HIS A 152 13.49 2.14 -12.23
N ASN A 153 12.40 1.69 -12.89
CA ASN A 153 12.17 0.32 -13.31
C ASN A 153 12.01 -0.73 -12.18
N ARG A 154 11.80 -0.31 -10.93
CA ARG A 154 11.51 -1.19 -9.77
C ARG A 154 10.16 -0.87 -9.17
N TRP A 155 9.42 -1.89 -8.76
CA TRP A 155 8.22 -1.70 -7.95
C TRP A 155 8.62 -1.31 -6.53
N VAL A 156 8.03 -0.24 -6.02
CA VAL A 156 8.22 0.22 -4.64
C VAL A 156 6.87 0.54 -4.01
N LEU A 157 6.73 0.27 -2.72
CA LEU A 157 5.55 0.63 -1.94
C LEU A 157 5.38 2.14 -1.93
N ASN A 158 4.19 2.59 -2.28
CA ASN A 158 3.81 3.99 -2.41
C ASN A 158 2.71 4.39 -1.43
N ASP A 159 1.79 3.47 -1.11
CA ASP A 159 0.65 3.73 -0.23
C ASP A 159 0.38 2.52 0.68
N ILE A 160 -0.01 2.82 1.93
CA ILE A 160 -0.60 1.87 2.86
C ILE A 160 -1.98 2.40 3.26
N GLY A 161 -3.01 1.59 3.03
CA GLY A 161 -4.40 1.92 3.31
C GLY A 161 -5.17 0.74 3.90
N SER A 162 -6.41 1.00 4.29
CA SER A 162 -7.39 -0.04 4.58
C SER A 162 -8.72 0.32 3.94
N ILE A 163 -9.48 -0.71 3.61
CA ILE A 163 -10.86 -0.64 3.17
C ILE A 163 -11.66 -1.39 4.23
N PRO A 164 -12.62 -0.73 4.89
CA PRO A 164 -13.52 -1.42 5.81
C PRO A 164 -14.33 -2.48 5.07
#